data_AF-A0A7C3PXZ1-F1
#
_entry.id   AF-A0A7C3PXZ1-F1
#
_cell.length_a   1.000
_cell.length_b   1.000
_cell.length_c   1.000
_cell.angle_alpha   90.00
_cell.angle_beta   90.00
_cell.angle_gamma   90.00
#
_symmetry.space_group_name_H-M   'P 1'
#
loop_
_entity.id
_entity.type
_entity.pdbx_description
1 polymer ?
#
loop_
_entity_poly.entity_id
_entity_poly.type
_entity_poly.pdbx_seq_one_letter_code
_entity_poly.pdbx_strand_id
1 'polypeptide(L)'
;MSQNLEKLKQLLAEVFQLDQTELDFGIYRIMNTKREEITRFLDRDLLPQVREALSAYERESRSALQAELEKAKEQAKSRGFEDPAQAPKVKELQARYNAAFDVEAAENEVFSHLYNFFRRYYQEGDFISLRRYK
;
A
#
# COMPACT_ATOMS: atom_id res chain seq x y z
N MET A 1 -6.68 -4.26 15.23
CA MET A 1 -5.39 -4.17 14.54
C MET A 1 -5.33 -5.28 13.52
N SER A 2 -4.90 -5.00 12.28
CA SER A 2 -4.81 -6.00 11.21
C SER A 2 -3.84 -7.13 11.60
N GLN A 3 -4.23 -8.39 11.43
CA GLN A 3 -3.35 -9.55 11.63
C GLN A 3 -2.12 -9.50 10.69
N ASN A 4 -2.27 -8.92 9.49
CA ASN A 4 -1.19 -8.81 8.52
C ASN A 4 -0.18 -7.72 8.90
N LEU A 5 -0.64 -6.63 9.51
CA LEU A 5 0.25 -5.59 10.04
C LEU A 5 1.18 -6.18 11.12
N GLU A 6 0.64 -6.94 12.07
CA GLU A 6 1.46 -7.55 13.12
C GLU A 6 2.48 -8.55 12.57
N LYS A 7 2.07 -9.39 11.61
CA LYS A 7 3.00 -10.30 10.91
C LYS A 7 4.12 -9.54 10.20
N LEU A 8 3.79 -8.44 9.52
CA LEU A 8 4.78 -7.60 8.86
C LEU A 8 5.74 -6.96 9.88
N LYS A 9 5.23 -6.40 10.97
CA LYS A 9 6.05 -5.79 12.03
C LYS A 9 7.03 -6.80 12.63
N GLN A 10 6.56 -8.01 12.94
CA GLN A 10 7.40 -9.08 13.45
C GLN A 10 8.51 -9.46 12.47
N LEU A 11 8.15 -9.67 11.19
CA LEU A 11 9.14 -9.97 10.15
C LEU A 11 10.17 -8.85 10.00
N LEU A 12 9.74 -7.58 10.01
CA LEU A 12 10.66 -6.45 9.90
C LEU A 12 11.57 -6.35 11.13
N ALA A 13 11.07 -6.63 12.32
CA ALA A 13 11.89 -6.66 13.52
C ALA A 13 13.00 -7.74 13.45
N GLU A 14 12.68 -8.92 12.93
CA GLU A 14 13.67 -9.99 12.67
C GLU A 14 14.68 -9.58 11.59
N VAL A 15 14.19 -9.03 10.47
CA VAL A 15 15.01 -8.54 9.34
C VAL A 15 16.02 -7.49 9.79
N PHE A 16 15.61 -6.58 10.68
CA PHE A 16 16.46 -5.53 11.22
C PHE A 16 17.21 -5.93 12.50
N GLN A 17 17.13 -7.21 12.92
CA GLN A 17 17.81 -7.74 14.12
C GLN A 17 17.51 -6.90 15.38
N LEU A 18 16.27 -6.43 15.51
CA LEU A 18 15.83 -5.62 16.65
C LEU A 18 15.65 -6.47 17.93
N ASP A 19 15.75 -7.79 17.81
CA ASP A 19 15.60 -8.80 18.87
C ASP A 19 16.93 -9.19 19.54
N GLN A 20 18.08 -8.73 19.03
CA GLN A 20 19.39 -9.04 19.61
C GLN A 20 19.72 -8.22 20.87
N THR A 21 20.61 -8.74 21.71
CA THR A 21 21.02 -8.14 22.99
C THR A 21 21.66 -6.76 22.83
N GLU A 22 21.29 -5.83 23.71
CA GLU A 22 21.76 -4.44 23.72
C GLU A 22 23.12 -4.32 24.42
N LEU A 23 24.13 -3.89 23.67
CA LEU A 23 25.43 -3.50 24.20
C LEU A 23 25.52 -1.97 24.15
N ASP A 24 25.92 -1.33 25.24
CA ASP A 24 25.90 0.15 25.37
C ASP A 24 27.27 0.83 25.22
N PHE A 25 28.18 0.22 24.47
CA PHE A 25 29.53 0.74 24.26
C PHE A 25 29.94 0.76 22.78
N GLY A 26 30.86 1.66 22.42
CA GLY A 26 31.43 1.73 21.08
C GLY A 26 30.39 1.89 19.97
N ILE A 27 30.52 1.13 18.88
CA ILE A 27 29.62 1.14 17.72
C ILE A 27 28.16 0.79 18.08
N TYR A 28 27.95 0.04 19.16
CA TYR A 28 26.64 -0.45 19.55
C TYR A 28 25.68 0.67 20.01
N ARG A 29 26.20 1.79 20.52
CA ARG A 29 25.37 2.99 20.80
C ARG A 29 24.64 3.50 19.56
N ILE A 30 25.32 3.55 18.41
CA ILE A 30 24.72 4.00 17.14
C ILE A 30 23.67 2.99 16.67
N MET A 31 23.92 1.70 16.86
CA MET A 31 22.95 0.65 16.54
C MET A 31 21.70 0.74 17.41
N ASN A 32 21.84 1.00 18.71
CA ASN A 32 20.71 1.14 19.64
C ASN A 32 19.84 2.36 19.30
N THR A 33 20.45 3.52 18.97
CA THR A 33 19.68 4.69 18.51
C THR A 33 18.88 4.41 17.24
N LYS A 34 19.49 3.72 16.26
CA LYS A 34 18.78 3.32 15.03
C LYS A 34 17.65 2.33 15.32
N ARG A 35 17.85 1.41 16.28
CA ARG A 35 16.80 0.49 16.74
C ARG A 35 15.60 1.24 17.31
N GLU A 36 15.82 2.22 18.20
CA GLU A 36 14.71 3.02 18.76
C GLU A 36 13.91 3.75 17.68
N GLU A 37 14.60 4.29 16.68
CA GLU A 37 13.98 4.97 15.54
C GLU A 37 13.14 4.00 14.70
N ILE A 38 13.68 2.82 14.37
CA ILE A 38 12.97 1.80 13.60
C ILE A 38 11.77 1.26 14.38
N THR A 39 11.92 0.95 15.66
CA THR A 39 10.81 0.47 16.51
C THR A 39 9.70 1.51 16.58
N ARG A 40 10.05 2.78 16.80
CA ARG A 40 9.07 3.88 16.79
C ARG A 40 8.34 3.95 15.44
N PHE A 41 9.07 3.86 14.34
CA PHE A 41 8.48 3.85 13.01
C PHE A 41 7.48 2.70 12.85
N LEU A 42 7.87 1.47 13.17
CA LEU A 42 7.01 0.28 13.04
C LEU A 42 5.76 0.36 13.93
N ASP A 43 5.87 0.93 15.11
CA ASP A 43 4.77 0.98 16.08
C ASP A 43 3.83 2.18 15.91
N ARG A 44 4.36 3.33 15.49
CA ARG A 44 3.63 4.61 15.55
C ARG A 44 3.45 5.26 14.19
N ASP A 45 4.41 5.12 13.28
CA ASP A 45 4.44 5.93 12.06
C ASP A 45 4.00 5.15 10.82
N LEU A 46 4.26 3.84 10.77
CA LEU A 46 3.99 2.99 9.61
C LEU A 46 2.50 3.00 9.21
N LEU A 47 1.59 2.72 10.15
CA LEU A 47 0.16 2.65 9.85
C LEU A 47 -0.42 3.99 9.40
N PRO A 48 -0.16 5.13 10.09
CA PRO A 48 -0.58 6.45 9.62
C PRO A 48 -0.04 6.79 8.22
N GLN A 49 1.23 6.49 7.93
CA GLN A 49 1.80 6.78 6.61
C GLN A 49 1.14 5.97 5.49
N VAL A 50 0.86 4.67 5.74
CA VAL A 50 0.14 3.85 4.76
C VAL A 50 -1.28 4.38 4.51
N ARG A 51 -1.97 4.80 5.57
CA ARG A 51 -3.30 5.43 5.47
C ARG A 51 -3.29 6.71 4.66
N GLU A 52 -2.31 7.57 4.91
CA GLU A 52 -2.14 8.82 4.19
C GLU A 52 -1.87 8.57 2.70
N ALA A 53 -0.97 7.63 2.39
CA ALA A 53 -0.66 7.24 1.01
C ALA A 53 -1.88 6.65 0.28
N LEU A 54 -2.65 5.76 0.92
CA LEU A 54 -3.86 5.19 0.34
C LEU A 54 -4.96 6.24 0.14
N SER A 55 -5.09 7.19 1.06
CA SER A 55 -6.04 8.31 0.94
C SER A 55 -5.65 9.29 -0.16
N ALA A 56 -4.34 9.51 -0.39
CA ALA A 56 -3.85 10.27 -1.53
C ALA A 56 -4.16 9.54 -2.85
N TYR A 57 -3.90 8.23 -2.90
CA TYR A 57 -4.20 7.39 -4.05
C TYR A 57 -5.70 7.36 -4.36
N GLU A 58 -6.58 7.25 -3.37
CA GLU A 58 -8.03 7.29 -3.57
C GLU A 58 -8.44 8.61 -4.24
N ARG A 59 -7.95 9.75 -3.72
CA ARG A 59 -8.25 11.08 -4.28
C ARG A 59 -7.82 11.21 -5.73
N GLU A 60 -6.61 10.75 -6.05
CA GLU A 60 -6.08 10.74 -7.42
C GLU A 60 -6.91 9.82 -8.33
N SER A 61 -7.20 8.60 -7.87
CA SER A 61 -8.01 7.62 -8.59
C SER A 61 -9.42 8.13 -8.89
N ARG A 62 -10.09 8.75 -7.90
CA ARG A 62 -11.40 9.38 -8.09
C ARG A 62 -11.35 10.51 -9.11
N SER A 63 -10.32 11.35 -9.06
CA SER A 63 -10.13 12.44 -10.03
C SER A 63 -9.96 11.90 -11.45
N ALA A 64 -9.11 10.89 -11.62
CA ALA A 64 -8.91 10.22 -12.91
C ALA A 64 -10.21 9.57 -13.43
N LEU A 65 -10.94 8.89 -12.55
CA LEU A 65 -12.20 8.23 -12.87
C LEU A 65 -13.30 9.24 -13.25
N GLN A 66 -13.35 10.39 -12.57
CA GLN A 66 -14.25 11.49 -12.93
C GLN A 66 -13.94 12.03 -14.33
N ALA A 67 -12.65 12.24 -14.66
CA ALA A 67 -12.26 12.68 -15.99
C ALA A 67 -12.59 11.64 -17.07
N GLU A 68 -12.43 10.34 -16.81
CA GLU A 68 -12.83 9.27 -17.72
C GLU A 68 -14.35 9.24 -17.92
N LEU A 69 -15.11 9.45 -16.85
CA LEU A 69 -16.57 9.48 -16.86
C LEU A 69 -17.12 10.65 -17.68
N GLU A 70 -16.56 11.85 -17.56
CA GLU A 70 -16.96 12.99 -18.39
C GLU A 70 -16.63 12.76 -19.86
N LYS A 71 -15.44 12.24 -20.19
CA LYS A 71 -15.10 11.85 -21.57
C LYS A 71 -16.06 10.79 -22.12
N ALA A 72 -16.45 9.82 -21.31
CA ALA A 72 -17.40 8.79 -21.71
C ALA A 72 -18.80 9.36 -21.98
N LYS A 73 -19.25 10.34 -21.17
CA LYS A 73 -20.51 11.06 -21.41
C LYS A 73 -20.47 11.86 -22.71
N GLU A 74 -19.39 12.57 -23.00
CA GLU A 74 -19.21 13.31 -24.24
C GLU A 74 -19.23 12.37 -25.47
N GLN A 75 -18.55 11.23 -25.37
CA GLN A 75 -18.57 10.22 -26.43
C GLN A 75 -19.96 9.59 -26.62
N ALA A 76 -20.74 9.42 -25.55
CA ALA A 76 -22.11 8.93 -25.66
C ALA A 76 -23.01 9.96 -26.36
N LYS A 77 -22.88 11.26 -26.03
CA LYS A 77 -23.59 12.35 -26.72
C LYS A 77 -23.27 12.37 -28.22
N SER A 78 -21.98 12.28 -28.58
CA SER A 78 -21.57 12.32 -30.00
C SER A 78 -22.04 11.11 -30.80
N ARG A 79 -22.29 9.98 -30.15
CA ARG A 79 -22.85 8.76 -30.76
C ARG A 79 -24.38 8.77 -30.85
N GLY A 80 -25.04 9.87 -30.48
CA GLY A 80 -26.50 10.03 -30.62
C GLY A 80 -27.32 9.40 -29.50
N PHE A 81 -26.74 9.11 -28.32
CA PHE A 81 -27.54 8.75 -27.16
C PHE A 81 -28.30 9.99 -26.64
N GLU A 82 -29.63 9.92 -26.59
CA GLU A 82 -30.50 10.98 -26.03
C GLU A 82 -30.20 11.22 -24.54
N ASP A 83 -29.93 10.15 -23.78
CA ASP A 83 -29.42 10.21 -22.42
C ASP A 83 -28.04 9.52 -22.33
N PRO A 84 -26.95 10.29 -22.18
CA PRO A 84 -25.59 9.77 -22.01
C PRO A 84 -25.42 8.86 -20.80
N ALA A 85 -26.26 9.00 -19.77
CA ALA A 85 -26.24 8.14 -18.60
C ALA A 85 -26.76 6.72 -18.90
N GLN A 86 -27.48 6.52 -20.02
CA GLN A 86 -27.91 5.18 -20.43
C GLN A 86 -26.79 4.37 -21.10
N ALA A 87 -25.73 5.02 -21.58
CA ALA A 87 -24.62 4.35 -22.24
C ALA A 87 -23.97 3.33 -21.28
N PRO A 88 -23.76 2.06 -21.70
CA PRO A 88 -23.23 1.01 -20.82
C PRO A 88 -21.91 1.40 -20.13
N LYS A 89 -21.01 2.05 -20.87
CA LYS A 89 -19.71 2.50 -20.34
C LYS A 89 -19.86 3.59 -19.27
N VAL A 90 -20.80 4.51 -19.43
CA VAL A 90 -21.06 5.57 -18.44
C VAL A 90 -21.67 4.98 -17.18
N LYS A 91 -22.62 4.03 -17.30
CA LYS A 91 -23.17 3.33 -16.13
C LYS A 91 -22.10 2.58 -15.34
N GLU A 92 -21.21 1.87 -16.05
CA GLU A 92 -20.11 1.14 -15.42
C GLU A 92 -19.17 2.09 -14.66
N LEU A 93 -18.72 3.17 -15.31
CA LEU A 93 -17.84 4.16 -14.69
C LEU A 93 -18.52 4.88 -13.51
N GLN A 94 -19.82 5.17 -13.62
CA GLN A 94 -20.59 5.80 -12.55
C GLN A 94 -20.75 4.87 -11.35
N ALA A 95 -21.00 3.58 -11.59
CA ALA A 95 -21.05 2.58 -10.52
C ALA A 95 -19.70 2.47 -9.81
N ARG A 96 -18.58 2.46 -10.56
CA ARG A 96 -17.23 2.48 -9.99
C ARG A 96 -16.94 3.76 -9.19
N TYR A 97 -17.39 4.91 -9.67
CA TYR A 97 -17.20 6.19 -8.99
C TYR A 97 -17.99 6.29 -7.67
N ASN A 98 -19.18 5.69 -7.65
CA ASN A 98 -20.04 5.64 -6.47
C ASN A 98 -19.61 4.56 -5.47
N ALA A 99 -18.83 3.57 -5.92
CA ALA A 99 -18.30 2.54 -5.03
C ALA A 99 -17.34 3.18 -4.01
N ALA A 100 -17.53 2.87 -2.73
CA ALA A 100 -16.62 3.31 -1.69
C ALA A 100 -15.27 2.58 -1.86
N PHE A 101 -14.17 3.32 -1.75
CA PHE A 101 -12.84 2.70 -1.66
C PHE A 101 -12.68 2.11 -0.25
N ASP A 102 -12.46 0.80 -0.18
CA ASP A 102 -12.25 0.10 1.07
C ASP A 102 -10.77 0.22 1.49
N VAL A 103 -10.49 1.27 2.28
CA VAL A 103 -9.15 1.56 2.78
C VAL A 103 -8.63 0.42 3.65
N GLU A 104 -9.46 -0.21 4.48
CA GLU A 104 -9.03 -1.28 5.37
C GLU A 104 -8.68 -2.56 4.60
N ALA A 105 -9.44 -2.90 3.55
CA ALA A 105 -9.09 -4.00 2.67
C ALA A 105 -7.76 -3.75 1.94
N ALA A 106 -7.58 -2.54 1.40
CA ALA A 106 -6.35 -2.13 0.73
C ALA A 106 -5.14 -2.16 1.68
N GLU A 107 -5.28 -1.65 2.91
CA GLU A 107 -4.26 -1.74 3.97
C GLU A 107 -3.84 -3.20 4.20
N ASN A 108 -4.81 -4.09 4.40
CA ASN A 108 -4.56 -5.51 4.67
C ASN A 108 -3.83 -6.22 3.52
N GLU A 109 -4.18 -5.89 2.28
CA GLU A 109 -3.55 -6.44 1.08
C GLU A 109 -2.11 -5.93 0.94
N VAL A 110 -1.88 -4.62 1.13
CA VAL A 110 -0.54 -4.02 1.12
C VAL A 110 0.35 -4.68 2.16
N PHE A 111 -0.10 -4.86 3.40
CA PHE A 111 0.70 -5.52 4.44
C PHE A 111 1.01 -6.97 4.09
N SER A 112 0.05 -7.70 3.50
CA SER A 112 0.27 -9.07 3.02
C SER A 112 1.33 -9.11 1.90
N HIS A 113 1.25 -8.21 0.93
CA HIS A 113 2.22 -8.12 -0.15
C HIS A 113 3.62 -7.77 0.34
N LEU A 114 3.76 -6.80 1.24
CA LEU A 114 5.03 -6.44 1.85
C LEU A 114 5.61 -7.62 2.63
N TYR A 115 4.80 -8.29 3.46
CA TYR A 115 5.24 -9.47 4.21
C TYR A 115 5.79 -10.55 3.28
N ASN A 116 5.03 -10.90 2.23
CA ASN A 116 5.44 -11.91 1.26
C ASN A 116 6.69 -11.49 0.48
N PHE A 117 6.84 -10.21 0.17
CA PHE A 117 8.01 -9.68 -0.50
C PHE A 117 9.26 -9.82 0.37
N PHE A 118 9.27 -9.25 1.57
CA PHE A 118 10.42 -9.32 2.47
C PHE A 118 10.77 -10.77 2.81
N ARG A 119 9.77 -11.60 3.15
CA ARG A 119 9.99 -13.02 3.48
C ARG A 119 10.62 -13.80 2.34
N ARG A 120 10.28 -13.47 1.09
CA ARG A 120 10.74 -14.22 -0.08
C ARG A 120 12.09 -13.74 -0.60
N TYR A 121 12.31 -12.43 -0.57
CA TYR A 121 13.42 -11.82 -1.26
C TYR A 121 14.52 -11.33 -0.32
N TYR A 122 14.26 -11.13 0.97
CA TYR A 122 15.30 -10.70 1.90
C TYR A 122 15.99 -11.89 2.57
N GLN A 123 17.31 -11.96 2.48
CA GLN A 123 18.12 -12.97 3.16
C GLN A 123 19.48 -12.37 3.54
N GLU A 124 19.91 -12.56 4.79
CA GLU A 124 21.26 -12.23 5.28
C GLU A 124 21.75 -10.81 4.98
N GLY A 125 20.86 -9.82 5.00
CA GLY A 125 21.23 -8.42 4.78
C GLY A 125 21.05 -7.92 3.34
N ASP A 126 20.64 -8.78 2.40
CA ASP A 126 20.49 -8.42 0.99
C ASP A 126 19.21 -8.96 0.36
N PHE A 127 18.82 -8.38 -0.78
CA PHE A 127 17.72 -8.86 -1.61
C PHE A 127 18.20 -9.85 -2.67
N ILE A 128 17.65 -11.06 -2.63
CA ILE A 128 17.94 -12.11 -3.59
C ILE A 128 17.12 -11.89 -4.87
N SER A 129 17.83 -11.75 -5.98
CA SER A 129 17.22 -11.80 -7.32
C SER A 129 16.87 -13.26 -7.70
N LEU A 130 15.62 -13.67 -7.54
CA LEU A 130 15.15 -14.96 -8.05
C LEU A 130 15.01 -14.88 -9.58
N ARG A 131 15.90 -15.56 -10.31
CA ARG A 131 15.77 -15.73 -11.77
C ARG A 131 14.49 -16.52 -12.05
N ARG A 132 13.53 -15.91 -12.76
CA ARG A 132 12.38 -16.63 -13.30
C ARG A 132 12.86 -17.45 -14.49
N TYR A 133 13.01 -18.76 -14.33
CA TYR A 133 13.06 -19.64 -15.49
C TYR A 133 11.66 -19.61 -16.12
N LYS A 134 11.60 -19.19 -17.39
CA LYS A 134 10.42 -19.28 -18.25
C LYS A 134 10.42 -20.63 -18.94
#